data_AF-K9X3N4-F1
#
_entry.id   AF-K9X3N4-F1
#
_cell.length_a   1.000
_cell.length_b   1.000
_cell.length_c   1.000
_cell.angle_alpha   90.00
_cell.angle_beta   90.00
_cell.angle_gamma   90.00
#
_symmetry.space_group_name_H-M   'P 1'
#
loop_
_entity.id
_entity.type
_entity.pdbx_description
1 polymer ?
#
loop_
_entity_poly.entity_id
_entity_poly.type
_entity_poly.pdbx_seq_one_letter_code
_entity_poly.pdbx_strand_id
1 'polypeptide(L)' 'MGWFSKLRTDNELGEHLPDSDAQPCTESEEIGARNKSQAQKKCQETAEEYGGTDAKVSSTDRPGRWDCNFKVWR' A
#
# COMPACT_ATOMS: atom_id res chain seq x y z
N MET A 1 -1.16 -60.27 1.79
CA MET A 1 -1.28 -59.32 0.67
C MET A 1 -2.74 -58.94 0.54
N GLY A 2 -3.06 -57.64 0.58
CA GLY A 2 -4.43 -57.16 0.34
C GLY A 2 -4.90 -56.14 1.36
N TRP A 3 -4.35 -54.93 1.30
CA TRP A 3 -4.98 -53.76 1.92
C TRP A 3 -5.64 -52.93 0.85
N PHE A 4 -6.97 -52.85 0.96
CA PHE A 4 -7.84 -52.00 0.19
C PHE A 4 -7.71 -50.54 0.67
N SER A 5 -7.71 -49.66 -0.33
CA SER A 5 -8.31 -48.33 -0.32
C SER A 5 -7.55 -47.14 0.28
N LYS A 6 -7.54 -46.10 -0.58
CA LYS A 6 -7.41 -44.67 -0.32
C LYS A 6 -6.00 -44.17 0.00
N LEU A 7 -5.44 -43.44 -0.95
CA LEU A 7 -5.36 -42.00 -0.75
C LEU A 7 -5.68 -41.29 -2.06
N ARG A 8 -6.62 -40.34 -1.95
CA ARG A 8 -6.95 -39.38 -3.00
C ARG A 8 -5.64 -38.74 -3.47
N THR A 9 -5.53 -38.53 -4.77
CA THR A 9 -4.63 -37.53 -5.34
C THR A 9 -4.96 -36.20 -4.67
N ASP A 10 -4.21 -35.88 -3.62
CA ASP A 10 -4.21 -34.54 -3.03
C ASP A 10 -3.79 -33.61 -4.14
N ASN A 11 -4.69 -32.69 -4.45
CA ASN A 11 -4.56 -31.70 -5.50
C ASN A 11 -3.39 -30.80 -5.11
N GLU A 12 -2.17 -31.06 -5.61
CA GLU A 12 -0.95 -30.23 -5.42
C GLU A 12 -1.04 -28.86 -6.13
N LEU A 13 -2.25 -28.33 -6.24
CA LEU A 13 -2.56 -27.00 -6.72
C LEU A 13 -3.47 -26.41 -5.65
N GLY A 14 -2.89 -26.19 -4.47
CA GLY A 14 -3.50 -25.32 -3.46
C GLY A 14 -3.84 -24.02 -4.16
N GLU A 15 -5.13 -23.71 -4.17
CA GLU A 15 -5.73 -22.55 -4.81
C GLU A 15 -4.84 -21.33 -4.54
N HIS A 16 -4.25 -20.73 -5.58
CA HIS A 16 -3.77 -19.36 -5.48
C HIS A 16 -5.00 -18.49 -5.23
N LEU A 17 -5.44 -18.45 -3.97
CA LEU A 17 -6.30 -17.40 -3.49
C LEU A 17 -5.54 -16.10 -3.79
N PRO A 18 -6.17 -15.09 -4.41
CA PRO A 18 -5.58 -13.77 -4.43
C PRO A 18 -5.35 -13.37 -2.97
N ASP A 19 -4.10 -13.06 -2.61
CA ASP A 19 -3.67 -12.77 -1.25
C ASP A 19 -4.72 -11.93 -0.51
N SER A 20 -5.34 -12.51 0.52
CA SER A 20 -6.20 -11.79 1.48
C SER A 20 -5.40 -10.86 2.40
N ASP A 21 -4.16 -10.55 2.02
CA ASP A 21 -3.15 -9.82 2.78
C ASP A 21 -2.82 -8.45 2.16
N ALA A 22 -3.71 -7.90 1.32
CA ALA A 22 -3.63 -6.50 0.90
C ALA A 22 -3.86 -5.61 2.13
N GLN A 23 -2.79 -5.32 2.86
CA GLN A 23 -2.82 -4.47 4.04
C GLN A 23 -2.65 -3.01 3.59
N PRO A 24 -3.33 -2.06 4.24
CA PRO A 24 -3.12 -0.65 3.96
C PRO A 24 -1.71 -0.26 4.42
N CYS A 25 -0.78 -0.16 3.48
CA CYS A 25 0.58 0.29 3.70
C CYS A 25 0.59 1.82 3.73
N THR A 26 1.23 2.42 4.74
CA THR A 26 1.44 3.86 4.77
C THR A 26 2.76 4.17 4.09
N GLU A 27 2.70 4.83 2.94
CA GLU A 27 3.85 5.33 2.22
C GLU A 27 4.11 6.79 2.60
N SER A 28 5.39 7.18 2.59
CA SER A 28 5.82 8.53 2.90
C SER A 28 6.76 9.05 1.81
N GLU A 29 6.43 10.19 1.22
CA GLU A 29 7.23 10.83 0.17
C GLU A 29 7.55 12.30 0.54
N GLU A 30 8.80 12.70 0.37
CA GLU A 30 9.23 14.09 0.59
C GLU A 30 8.88 14.95 -0.63
N ILE A 31 7.95 15.90 -0.47
CA ILE A 31 7.52 16.80 -1.53
C ILE A 31 8.02 18.23 -1.32
N GLY A 32 8.39 18.88 -2.43
CA GLY A 32 8.75 20.30 -2.44
C GLY A 32 7.53 21.21 -2.62
N ALA A 33 7.25 22.08 -1.64
CA ALA A 33 6.15 23.04 -1.70
C ALA A 33 6.44 24.31 -0.89
N ARG A 34 5.94 25.46 -1.39
CA ARG A 34 6.18 26.78 -0.78
C ARG A 34 5.32 27.03 0.45
N ASN A 35 4.18 26.34 0.58
CA ASN A 35 3.26 26.47 1.70
C ASN A 35 2.48 25.15 1.92
N LYS A 36 1.85 25.02 3.09
CA LYS A 36 1.09 23.82 3.48
C LYS A 36 -0.03 23.49 2.50
N SER A 37 -0.75 24.47 1.99
CA SER A 37 -1.86 24.26 1.05
C SER A 37 -1.40 23.67 -0.28
N GLN A 38 -0.29 24.19 -0.82
CA GLN A 38 0.36 23.65 -2.01
C GLN A 38 0.93 22.25 -1.76
N ALA A 39 1.53 22.02 -0.59
CA ALA A 39 2.00 20.70 -0.19
C ALA A 39 0.85 19.71 -0.16
N GLN A 40 -0.27 20.09 0.46
CA GLN A 40 -1.43 19.21 0.60
C GLN A 40 -2.04 18.85 -0.75
N LYS A 41 -2.16 19.82 -1.66
CA LYS A 41 -2.67 19.56 -3.01
C LYS A 41 -1.76 18.59 -3.78
N LYS A 42 -0.44 18.81 -3.74
CA LYS A 42 0.53 17.88 -4.35
C LYS A 42 0.47 16.50 -3.72
N CYS A 43 0.41 16.43 -2.40
CA CYS A 43 0.32 15.17 -1.67
C CYS A 43 -0.94 14.38 -2.04
N GLN A 44 -2.07 15.08 -2.24
CA GLN A 44 -3.30 14.47 -2.70
C GLN A 44 -3.17 13.96 -4.14
N GLU A 45 -2.62 14.77 -5.06
CA GLU A 45 -2.37 14.35 -6.45
C GLU A 45 -1.45 13.10 -6.50
N THR A 46 -0.37 13.11 -5.72
CA THR A 46 0.55 11.96 -5.57
C THR A 46 -0.17 10.74 -5.00
N ALA A 47 -0.94 10.90 -3.92
CA ALA A 47 -1.70 9.80 -3.35
C ALA A 47 -2.68 9.22 -4.37
N GLU A 48 -3.43 10.05 -5.10
CA GLU A 48 -4.35 9.61 -6.15
C GLU A 48 -3.64 8.85 -7.27
N GLU A 49 -2.45 9.27 -7.69
CA GLU A 49 -1.62 8.57 -8.70
C GLU A 49 -1.21 7.17 -8.22
N TYR A 50 -0.92 7.01 -6.94
CA TYR A 50 -0.60 5.71 -6.33
C TYR A 50 -1.85 4.90 -5.90
N GLY A 51 -3.06 5.39 -6.14
CA GLY A 51 -4.30 4.77 -5.64
C GLY A 51 -4.42 4.83 -4.10
N GLY A 52 -3.69 5.75 -3.48
CA GLY A 52 -3.66 6.00 -2.06
C GLY A 52 -4.78 6.91 -1.56
N THR A 53 -5.06 6.80 -0.26
CA THR A 53 -6.09 7.54 0.46
C THR A 53 -5.48 8.16 1.73
N ASP A 54 -6.24 8.99 2.45
CA ASP A 54 -5.81 9.51 3.77
C ASP A 54 -4.55 10.40 3.70
N ALA A 55 -4.34 11.10 2.57
CA ALA A 55 -3.17 11.93 2.31
C ALA A 55 -3.02 13.09 3.32
N LYS A 56 -1.90 13.11 4.03
CA LYS A 56 -1.57 14.09 5.08
C LYS A 56 -0.18 14.66 4.87
N VAL A 57 -0.06 15.97 5.05
CA VAL A 57 1.23 16.66 4.98
C VAL A 57 1.73 17.06 6.36
N SER A 58 2.97 16.72 6.65
CA SER A 58 3.71 17.11 7.83
C SER A 58 4.84 18.05 7.43
N SER A 59 5.11 19.07 8.23
CA SER A 59 6.28 19.93 8.04
C SER A 59 7.53 19.15 8.42
N THR A 60 8.59 19.24 7.61
CA THR A 60 9.89 18.69 7.95
C THR A 60 10.80 19.78 8.51
N ASP A 61 11.97 19.39 9.02
CA ASP A 61 13.01 20.33 9.49
C ASP A 61 13.60 21.17 8.33
N ARG A 62 13.31 20.83 7.08
CA ARG A 62 13.85 21.49 5.88
C ARG A 62 12.86 22.53 5.34
N PRO A 63 13.26 23.81 5.21
CA PRO A 63 12.37 24.84 4.67
C PRO A 63 11.99 24.52 3.22
N GLY A 64 10.68 24.53 2.95
CA GLY A 64 10.13 24.22 1.63
C GLY A 64 10.00 22.73 1.32
N ARG A 65 10.28 21.85 2.28
CA ARG A 65 10.02 20.40 2.19
C ARG A 65 8.90 20.01 3.15
N TRP A 66 8.10 19.05 2.71
CA TRP A 66 6.96 18.54 3.46
C TRP A 66 6.93 17.03 3.28
N ASP A 67 6.66 16.30 4.36
CA ASP A 67 6.45 14.85 4.30
C ASP A 67 4.98 14.61 3.95
N CYS A 68 4.75 14.05 2.76
CA CYS A 68 3.46 13.56 2.33
C CYS A 68 3.32 12.11 2.79
N ASN A 69 2.34 11.84 3.65
CA ASN A 69 2.03 10.51 4.14
C ASN A 69 0.66 10.10 3.59
N PHE A 70 0.58 8.96 2.91
CA PHE A 70 -0.67 8.46 2.33
C PHE A 70 -0.73 6.94 2.47
N LYS A 71 -1.95 6.39 2.50
CA LYS A 71 -2.18 4.96 2.64
C LYS A 71 -2.52 4.36 1.30
N VAL A 72 -1.73 3.39 0.84
CA VAL A 72 -1.99 2.62 -0.38
C VAL A 72 -2.37 1.19 -0.01
N TRP A 73 -3.19 0.58 -0.85
CA TRP A 73 -3.46 -0.86 -0.77
C TRP A 73 -2.46 -1.57 -1.68
N ARG A 74 -1.58 -2.39 -1.11
CA ARG A 74 -0.57 -3.17 -1.83
C ARG A 74 -0.47 -4.57 -1.27
#